data_AF-A0AAW6YHZ5-F1
#
_entry.id   AF-A0AAW6YHZ5-F1
#
_cell.length_a   1.000
_cell.length_b   1.000
_cell.length_c   1.000
_cell.angle_alpha   90.00
_cell.angle_beta   90.00
_cell.angle_gamma   90.00
#
_symmetry.space_group_name_H-M   'P 1'
#
loop_
_entity.id
_entity.type
_entity.pdbx_description
1 polymer ?
#
loop_
_entity_poly.entity_id
_entity_poly.type
_entity_poly.pdbx_seq_one_letter_code
_entity_poly.pdbx_strand_id
1 'polypeptide(L)'
;GLEFKRDGWLAGVTWFRNDYRNKIEAGYVAVGQNAVGTDLYQWDNVPKAVVEGLEGSLNVPVSETVMWTNNITYMLKSENKTTGDRLSIIPEYTLNSTLSWQ
;
A
#
# COMPACT_ATOMS: atom_id res chain seq x y z
N GLY A 1 -0.21 -13.84 8.50
CA GLY A 1 0.75 -14.27 7.47
C GLY A 1 1.24 -15.67 7.79
N LEU A 2 1.84 -16.32 6.81
CA LEU A 2 2.53 -17.60 6.95
C LEU A 2 3.92 -17.48 6.31
N GLU A 3 4.92 -18.04 6.97
CA GLU A 3 6.30 -18.04 6.49
C GLU A 3 6.92 -19.43 6.62
N PHE A 4 7.60 -19.84 5.56
CA PHE A 4 8.46 -21.01 5.51
C PHE A 4 9.91 -20.55 5.44
N LYS A 5 10.77 -21.21 6.23
CA LYS A 5 12.21 -20.99 6.22
C LYS A 5 12.97 -22.29 6.43
N ARG A 6 13.85 -22.63 5.49
CA ARG A 6 14.69 -23.84 5.58
C ARG A 6 15.86 -23.76 4.60
N ASP A 7 17.07 -24.10 5.06
CA ASP A 7 18.26 -24.28 4.21
C ASP A 7 18.48 -23.13 3.20
N GLY A 8 18.37 -21.88 3.66
CA GLY A 8 18.52 -20.67 2.84
C GLY A 8 17.27 -20.24 2.05
N TRP A 9 16.29 -21.13 1.90
CA TRP A 9 14.98 -20.79 1.34
C TRP A 9 14.16 -19.99 2.34
N LEU A 10 13.47 -18.97 1.83
CA LEU A 10 12.42 -18.25 2.55
C LEU A 10 11.25 -18.03 1.60
N ALA A 11 10.05 -18.37 2.04
CA ALA A 11 8.83 -18.04 1.31
C ALA A 11 7.77 -17.57 2.32
N GLY A 12 7.32 -16.32 2.18
CA GLY A 12 6.37 -15.71 3.08
C GLY A 12 5.20 -15.09 2.32
N VAL A 13 4.01 -15.15 2.93
CA VAL A 13 2.84 -14.41 2.47
C VAL A 13 2.09 -13.83 3.66
N THR A 14 1.73 -12.56 3.56
CA THR A 14 0.98 -11.82 4.57
C THR A 14 -0.17 -11.10 3.91
N TRP A 15 -1.38 -11.33 4.42
CA TRP A 15 -2.52 -10.48 4.12
C TRP A 15 -2.62 -9.38 5.17
N PHE A 16 -2.86 -8.15 4.70
CA PHE A 16 -3.09 -7.00 5.56
C PHE A 16 -4.38 -6.30 5.17
N ARG A 17 -5.06 -5.75 6.17
CA ARG A 17 -6.26 -4.95 6.02
C ARG A 17 -6.33 -3.90 7.11
N ASN A 18 -6.39 -2.65 6.71
CA ASN A 18 -6.52 -1.49 7.57
C ASN A 18 -7.85 -0.79 7.26
N ASP A 19 -8.77 -0.84 8.22
CA ASP A 19 -10.01 -0.05 8.19
C ASP A 19 -9.75 1.29 8.90
N TYR A 20 -9.46 2.33 8.12
CA TYR A 20 -9.24 3.70 8.61
C TYR A 20 -10.58 4.40 8.88
N ARG A 21 -10.63 5.14 9.98
CA ARG A 21 -11.76 6.00 10.36
C ARG A 21 -11.28 7.41 10.63
N ASN A 22 -12.03 8.40 10.16
CA ASN A 22 -11.74 9.83 10.34
C ASN A 22 -10.33 10.25 9.89
N LYS A 23 -9.84 9.68 8.78
CA LYS A 23 -8.57 10.12 8.18
C LYS A 23 -8.74 11.57 7.72
N ILE A 24 -7.81 12.45 8.10
CA ILE A 24 -7.81 13.85 7.65
C ILE A 24 -7.26 13.89 6.22
N GLU A 25 -8.04 14.40 5.27
CA GLU A 25 -7.66 14.64 3.88
C GLU A 25 -8.12 16.03 3.42
N ALA A 26 -7.61 16.50 2.28
CA ALA A 26 -8.11 17.73 1.70
C ALA A 26 -9.59 17.54 1.29
N GLY A 27 -10.48 18.43 1.75
CA GLY A 27 -11.88 18.39 1.34
C GLY A 27 -12.03 18.69 -0.14
N TYR A 28 -12.90 17.94 -0.82
CA TYR A 28 -13.18 18.11 -2.25
C TYR A 28 -14.33 19.09 -2.53
N VAL A 29 -15.02 19.54 -1.49
CA VAL A 29 -16.13 20.49 -1.56
C VAL A 29 -15.68 21.80 -0.94
N ALA A 30 -15.82 22.90 -1.68
CA ALA A 30 -15.52 24.23 -1.16
C ALA A 30 -16.50 24.58 -0.02
N VAL A 31 -15.95 25.04 1.11
CA VAL A 31 -16.75 25.51 2.26
C VAL A 31 -17.22 26.96 2.12
N GLY A 32 -16.72 27.66 1.10
CA GLY A 32 -17.11 29.02 0.77
C GLY A 32 -16.24 29.58 -0.34
N GLN A 33 -16.49 30.84 -0.69
CA GLN A 33 -15.66 31.60 -1.62
C GLN A 33 -15.20 32.89 -0.94
N ASN A 34 -13.99 33.33 -1.24
CA ASN A 34 -13.51 34.64 -0.79
C ASN A 34 -14.17 35.77 -1.62
N ALA A 35 -13.93 37.03 -1.22
CA ALA A 35 -14.50 38.21 -1.89
C ALA A 35 -14.07 38.38 -3.36
N VAL A 36 -13.09 37.61 -3.84
CA VAL A 36 -12.52 37.67 -5.19
C VAL A 36 -12.89 36.42 -6.01
N GLY A 37 -13.77 35.57 -5.49
CA GLY A 37 -14.29 34.38 -6.20
C GLY A 37 -13.38 33.14 -6.15
N THR A 38 -12.39 33.10 -5.26
CA THR A 38 -11.57 31.89 -5.05
C THR A 38 -12.28 30.93 -4.09
N ASP A 39 -12.38 29.66 -4.49
CA ASP A 39 -12.90 28.59 -3.64
C ASP A 39 -11.99 28.34 -2.42
N LEU A 40 -12.62 28.28 -1.25
CA LEU A 40 -11.98 27.97 0.02
C LEU A 40 -12.27 26.51 0.39
N TYR A 41 -11.23 25.73 0.58
CA TYR A 41 -11.32 24.33 0.99
C TYR A 41 -10.82 24.17 2.42
N GLN A 42 -11.35 23.18 3.13
CA GLN A 42 -10.89 22.81 4.46
C GLN A 42 -10.37 21.38 4.49
N TRP A 43 -9.55 21.06 5.47
CA TRP A 43 -9.23 19.69 5.81
C TRP A 43 -10.48 19.00 6.36
N ASP A 44 -10.81 17.83 5.84
CA ASP A 44 -12.03 17.09 6.18
C ASP A 44 -11.70 15.67 6.68
N ASN A 45 -12.56 15.13 7.53
CA ASN A 45 -12.43 13.77 8.04
C ASN A 45 -13.18 12.80 7.14
N VAL A 46 -12.44 11.97 6.41
CA VAL A 46 -12.99 10.85 5.66
C VAL A 46 -13.59 9.82 6.64
N PRO A 47 -14.92 9.59 6.62
CA PRO A 47 -15.58 8.75 7.62
C PRO A 47 -15.05 7.31 7.68
N LYS A 48 -14.82 6.72 6.51
CA LYS A 48 -14.34 5.34 6.37
C LYS A 48 -13.47 5.20 5.13
N ALA A 49 -12.36 4.52 5.32
CA ALA A 49 -11.35 4.27 4.30
C ALA A 49 -10.81 2.84 4.49
N VAL A 50 -10.51 2.12 3.41
CA VAL A 50 -9.88 0.80 3.53
C VAL A 50 -8.65 0.71 2.66
N VAL A 51 -7.59 0.17 3.26
CA VAL A 51 -6.39 -0.25 2.56
C VAL A 51 -6.21 -1.74 2.83
N GLU A 52 -6.18 -2.55 1.78
CA GLU A 52 -6.11 -4.00 1.86
C GLU A 52 -5.13 -4.50 0.82
N GLY A 53 -4.35 -5.52 1.15
CA GLY A 53 -3.37 -6.06 0.22
C GLY A 53 -2.69 -7.33 0.70
N LEU A 54 -1.75 -7.77 -0.13
CA LEU A 54 -0.91 -8.93 0.11
C LEU A 54 0.55 -8.50 0.02
N GLU A 55 1.36 -9.01 0.94
CA GLU A 55 2.82 -8.91 0.91
C GLU A 55 3.39 -10.31 0.77
N GLY A 56 4.35 -10.47 -0.13
CA GLY A 56 5.07 -11.71 -0.36
C GLY A 56 6.57 -11.50 -0.29
N SER A 57 7.27 -12.49 0.23
CA SER A 57 8.73 -12.54 0.25
C SER A 57 9.20 -13.90 -0.26
N LEU A 58 10.24 -13.89 -1.11
CA LEU A 58 10.82 -15.11 -1.65
C LEU A 58 12.35 -14.97 -1.77
N ASN A 59 13.07 -15.77 -0.99
CA ASN A 59 14.52 -15.93 -1.13
C ASN A 59 14.82 -17.32 -1.69
N VAL A 60 15.62 -17.34 -2.74
CA VAL A 60 16.06 -18.52 -3.46
C VAL A 60 17.59 -18.62 -3.37
N PRO A 61 18.14 -19.61 -2.65
CA PRO A 61 19.56 -19.92 -2.67
C PRO A 61 19.90 -20.67 -3.96
N VAL A 62 20.27 -19.94 -5.01
CA VAL A 62 20.54 -20.50 -6.34
C VAL A 62 21.82 -21.35 -6.31
N SER A 63 22.82 -20.93 -5.54
CA SER A 63 24.04 -21.67 -5.24
C SER A 63 24.60 -21.25 -3.87
N GLU A 64 25.74 -21.81 -3.44
CA GLU A 64 26.43 -21.39 -2.21
C GLU A 64 26.88 -19.92 -2.24
N THR A 65 27.05 -19.33 -3.42
CA THR A 65 27.54 -17.96 -3.60
C THR A 65 26.50 -17.02 -4.21
N VAL A 66 25.38 -17.55 -4.71
CA VAL A 66 24.34 -16.78 -5.41
C VAL A 66 23.02 -16.84 -4.65
N MET A 67 22.56 -15.67 -4.20
CA MET A 67 21.28 -15.49 -3.53
C MET A 67 20.36 -14.59 -4.36
N TRP A 68 19.13 -15.06 -4.57
CA TRP A 68 18.10 -14.28 -5.25
C TRP A 68 16.95 -13.94 -4.29
N THR A 69 16.77 -12.66 -4.02
CA THR A 69 15.80 -12.12 -3.05
C THR A 69 14.72 -11.33 -3.76
N ASN A 70 13.46 -11.63 -3.45
CA ASN A 70 12.29 -10.98 -4.04
C ASN A 70 11.33 -10.55 -2.93
N ASN A 71 10.73 -9.37 -3.08
CA ASN A 71 9.56 -8.97 -2.32
C ASN A 71 8.51 -8.39 -3.26
N ILE A 72 7.25 -8.69 -2.96
CA ILE A 72 6.10 -8.22 -3.72
C ILE A 72 5.07 -7.64 -2.77
N THR A 73 4.50 -6.50 -3.12
CA THR A 73 3.33 -5.94 -2.46
C THR A 73 2.25 -5.77 -3.52
N TYR A 74 1.06 -6.28 -3.24
CA TYR A 74 -0.13 -6.15 -4.10
C TYR A 74 -1.24 -5.45 -3.32
N MET A 75 -1.76 -4.36 -3.88
CA MET A 75 -2.82 -3.56 -3.29
C MET A 75 -4.18 -4.04 -3.81
N LEU A 76 -4.95 -4.73 -2.97
CA LEU A 76 -6.30 -5.20 -3.30
C LEU A 76 -7.33 -4.07 -3.23
N LYS A 77 -7.23 -3.21 -2.21
CA LYS A 77 -8.11 -2.05 -2.02
C LYS A 77 -7.32 -0.87 -1.50
N SER A 78 -7.66 0.32 -1.99
CA SER A 78 -7.15 1.60 -1.50
C SER A 78 -8.21 2.67 -1.79
N GLU A 79 -9.33 2.61 -1.07
CA GLU A 79 -10.54 3.38 -1.40
C GLU A 79 -11.12 4.11 -0.18
N ASN A 80 -11.54 5.35 -0.42
CA ASN A 80 -12.41 6.10 0.47
C ASN A 80 -13.83 5.53 0.31
N LYS A 81 -14.37 4.90 1.36
CA LYS A 81 -15.69 4.25 1.29
C LYS A 81 -16.86 5.24 1.22
N THR A 82 -16.59 6.55 1.33
CA THR A 82 -17.61 7.61 1.29
C THR A 82 -17.75 8.21 -0.11
N THR A 83 -16.63 8.48 -0.79
CA THR A 83 -16.63 9.05 -2.15
C THR A 83 -16.42 7.99 -3.24
N GLY A 84 -15.84 6.83 -2.88
CA GLY A 84 -15.41 5.81 -3.84
C GLY A 84 -14.06 6.09 -4.49
N ASP A 85 -13.44 7.23 -4.18
CA ASP A 85 -12.16 7.63 -4.76
C ASP A 85 -10.97 6.89 -4.14
N ARG A 86 -9.86 6.85 -4.88
CA ARG A 86 -8.60 6.26 -4.39
C ARG A 86 -8.05 7.08 -3.23
N LEU A 87 -7.70 6.43 -2.12
CA LEU A 87 -7.12 7.05 -0.91
C LEU A 87 -5.72 7.63 -1.13
N SER A 88 -4.99 7.07 -2.09
CA SER A 88 -3.64 7.47 -2.45
C SER A 88 -3.31 6.92 -3.83
N ILE A 89 -2.51 7.65 -4.59
CA ILE A 89 -1.99 7.19 -5.88
C ILE A 89 -0.77 6.31 -5.58
N ILE A 90 -1.05 5.04 -5.31
CA ILE A 90 -0.05 3.98 -5.12
C ILE A 90 -0.16 2.98 -6.28
N PRO A 91 0.97 2.41 -6.75
CA PRO A 91 0.94 1.35 -7.74
C PRO A 91 0.09 0.16 -7.26
N GLU A 92 -0.61 -0.50 -8.18
CA GLU A 92 -1.42 -1.68 -7.86
C GLU A 92 -0.55 -2.84 -7.36
N TYR A 93 0.68 -2.94 -7.86
CA TYR A 93 1.69 -3.83 -7.32
C TYR A 93 3.08 -3.21 -7.40
N THR A 94 3.96 -3.63 -6.50
CA THR A 94 5.39 -3.34 -6.54
C THR A 94 6.14 -4.64 -6.36
N LEU A 95 7.04 -4.96 -7.28
CA LEU A 95 7.92 -6.12 -7.22
C LEU A 95 9.36 -5.63 -7.20
N ASN A 96 10.09 -5.99 -6.15
CA ASN A 96 11.52 -5.76 -6.06
C ASN A 96 12.24 -7.10 -6.12
N SER A 97 13.31 -7.17 -6.92
CA SER A 97 14.09 -8.37 -7.17
C SER A 97 15.57 -8.02 -7.13
N THR A 98 16.38 -8.81 -6.43
CA THR A 98 17.81 -8.56 -6.25
C THR A 98 18.58 -9.86 -6.30
N LEU A 99 19.58 -9.92 -7.19
CA LEU A 99 20.53 -11.02 -7.27
C LEU A 99 21.85 -10.58 -6.63
N SER A 100 22.32 -11.32 -5.64
CA SER A 100 23.60 -11.10 -4.98
C SER A 100 24.53 -12.27 -5.27
N TRP A 101 25.79 -11.96 -5.61
CA TRP A 101 26.82 -12.94 -5.92
C TRP A 101 28.12 -12.56 -5.19
N GLN A 102 28.73 -13.53 -4.49
CA GLN A 102 30.04 -13.43 -3.83
C GLN A 102 31.12 -14.25 -4.53
#